data_AF-A0A537DNC7-F1
#
_entry.id   AF-A0A537DNC7-F1
#
_cell.length_a   1.000
_cell.length_b   1.000
_cell.length_c   1.000
_cell.angle_alpha   90.00
_cell.angle_beta   90.00
_cell.angle_gamma   90.00
#
_symmetry.space_group_name_H-M   'P 1'
#
loop_
_entity.id
_entity.type
_entity.pdbx_description
1 polymer ?
#
loop_
_entity_poly.entity_id
_entity_poly.type
_entity_poly.pdbx_seq_one_letter_code
_entity_poly.pdbx_strand_id
1 'polypeptide(L)' 'MSESTTQTSLAINCPSCNTAMADMGDIPFRTGGSGGAAHLLFGNWAELGEGLLHLDAFVCQSCGRVQLFADSLTRDSIR' A
#
# COMPACT_ATOMS: atom_id res chain seq x y z
N MET A 1 -1.70 -10.08 27.94
CA MET A 1 -2.96 -9.35 27.69
C MET A 1 -2.82 -8.82 26.28
N SER A 2 -3.56 -9.40 25.34
CA SER A 2 -3.46 -9.04 23.93
C SER A 2 -4.27 -7.76 23.72
N GLU A 3 -3.60 -6.64 23.52
CA GLU A 3 -4.23 -5.40 23.08
C GLU A 3 -4.74 -5.64 21.65
N SER A 4 -6.02 -5.99 21.52
CA SER A 4 -6.73 -5.91 20.25
C SER A 4 -6.88 -4.45 19.89
N THR A 5 -5.90 -3.93 19.16
CA THR A 5 -5.95 -2.62 18.51
C THR A 5 -7.22 -2.58 17.67
N THR A 6 -8.26 -1.92 18.18
CA THR A 6 -9.46 -1.63 17.40
C THR A 6 -9.03 -0.57 16.40
N GLN A 7 -8.55 -1.01 15.24
CA GLN A 7 -8.35 -0.12 14.10
C GLN A 7 -9.74 0.40 13.71
N THR A 8 -9.95 1.69 13.96
CA THR A 8 -11.10 2.41 13.44
C THR A 8 -10.96 2.43 11.91
N SER A 9 -11.49 1.41 11.25
CA SER A 9 -11.59 1.37 9.79
C SER A 9 -12.46 2.55 9.37
N LEU A 10 -11.86 3.59 8.79
CA LEU A 10 -12.63 4.66 8.16
C LEU A 10 -13.51 4.02 7.09
N ALA A 11 -14.82 4.24 7.15
CA ALA A 11 -15.74 3.71 6.17
C ALA A 11 -15.48 4.39 4.81
N ILE A 12 -14.72 3.73 3.94
CA ILE A 12 -14.45 4.19 2.58
C ILE A 12 -15.58 3.73 1.65
N ASN A 13 -16.20 4.67 0.95
CA ASN A 13 -17.20 4.36 -0.07
C ASN A 13 -16.55 4.22 -1.46
N CYS A 14 -17.05 3.28 -2.25
CA CYS A 14 -16.65 3.09 -3.63
C CYS A 14 -17.11 4.29 -4.49
N PRO A 15 -16.21 5.01 -5.19
CA PRO A 15 -16.60 6.17 -6.00
C PRO A 15 -17.46 5.81 -7.22
N SER A 16 -17.55 4.52 -7.60
CA SER A 16 -18.41 4.07 -8.70
C SER A 16 -19.77 3.54 -8.25
N CYS A 17 -19.81 2.77 -7.16
CA CYS A 17 -21.05 2.13 -6.70
C CYS A 17 -21.73 2.88 -5.54
N ASN A 18 -21.01 3.81 -4.91
CA ASN A 18 -21.40 4.50 -3.69
C ASN A 18 -21.78 3.55 -2.52
N THR A 19 -21.13 2.39 -2.46
CA THR A 19 -21.29 1.38 -1.40
C THR A 19 -20.04 1.32 -0.54
N ALA A 20 -20.20 0.92 0.73
CA ALA A 20 -19.06 0.70 1.63
C ALA A 20 -18.12 -0.38 1.06
N MET A 21 -16.82 -0.12 1.14
CA MET A 21 -15.78 -1.02 0.68
C MET A 21 -15.30 -1.92 1.81
N ALA A 22 -14.88 -3.14 1.47
CA ALA A 22 -14.25 -4.05 2.42
C ALA A 22 -12.80 -3.61 2.66
N ASP A 23 -12.43 -3.48 3.93
CA ASP A 23 -11.05 -3.27 4.36
C ASP A 23 -10.24 -4.55 4.18
N MET A 24 -9.10 -4.45 3.50
CA MET A 24 -8.17 -5.55 3.27
C MET A 24 -6.90 -5.42 4.14
N GLY A 25 -6.78 -4.35 4.92
CA GLY A 25 -5.63 -4.03 5.77
C GLY A 25 -4.44 -3.44 5.00
N ASP A 26 -3.32 -3.36 5.72
CA ASP A 26 -2.04 -2.91 5.19
C ASP A 26 -1.45 -3.97 4.24
N ILE A 27 -1.12 -3.54 3.02
CA ILE A 27 -0.46 -4.36 2.01
C ILE A 27 0.93 -3.76 1.73
N PRO A 28 2.02 -4.51 1.98
CA PRO A 28 3.37 -4.04 1.67
C PRO A 28 3.66 -4.19 0.17
N PHE A 29 3.81 -3.07 -0.52
CA PHE A 29 4.25 -3.03 -1.92
C PHE A 29 5.76 -2.78 -1.98
N ARG A 30 6.48 -3.67 -2.66
CA ARG A 30 7.90 -3.41 -2.96
C ARG A 30 7.99 -2.38 -4.08
N THR A 31 8.56 -1.22 -3.77
CA THR A 31 9.01 -0.27 -4.79
C THR A 31 10.48 -0.49 -5.02
N GLY A 32 10.90 -0.66 -6.27
CA GLY A 32 12.28 -0.99 -6.61
C GLY A 32 12.42 -2.42 -7.13
N GLY A 33 13.54 -2.66 -7.81
CA GLY A 33 13.79 -3.86 -8.59
C GLY A 33 14.58 -3.48 -9.82
N SER A 34 15.90 -3.64 -9.75
CA SER A 34 16.75 -3.48 -10.92
C SER A 34 16.34 -4.52 -11.96
N GLY A 35 15.79 -4.09 -13.09
CA GLY A 35 15.86 -4.90 -14.31
C GLY A 35 17.34 -5.25 -14.52
N GLY A 36 17.68 -6.52 -14.77
CA GLY A 36 19.05 -7.03 -14.60
C GLY A 36 20.19 -6.21 -15.22
N ALA A 37 19.93 -5.41 -16.25
CA ALA A 37 20.90 -4.47 -16.81
C ALA A 37 21.32 -3.32 -15.86
N ALA A 38 20.40 -2.80 -15.02
CA ALA A 38 20.71 -1.72 -14.09
C ALA A 38 21.60 -2.18 -12.92
N HIS A 39 21.42 -3.43 -12.46
CA HIS A 39 22.28 -4.03 -11.43
C HIS A 39 23.72 -4.22 -11.95
N LEU A 40 23.88 -4.60 -13.23
CA LEU A 40 25.19 -4.76 -13.86
C LEU A 40 25.94 -3.42 -14.07
N LEU A 41 25.22 -2.31 -14.26
CA LEU A 41 25.81 -1.00 -14.52
C LEU A 41 26.05 -0.17 -13.25
N PHE A 42 25.21 -0.32 -12.23
CA PHE A 42 25.23 0.54 -11.03
C PHE A 42 25.41 -0.23 -9.70
N GLY A 43 25.51 -1.56 -9.74
CA GLY A 43 25.75 -2.39 -8.55
C GLY A 43 24.72 -2.13 -7.44
N ASN A 44 25.18 -2.12 -6.18
CA ASN A 44 24.35 -1.91 -4.99
C ASN A 44 23.62 -0.55 -4.93
N TRP A 45 23.95 0.40 -5.83
CA TRP A 45 23.20 1.67 -5.94
C TRP A 45 21.86 1.51 -6.67
N ALA A 46 21.69 0.42 -7.43
CA ALA A 46 20.41 0.07 -8.04
C ALA A 46 19.37 -0.39 -6.99
N GLU A 47 19.82 -0.74 -5.78
CA GLU A 47 19.00 -1.18 -4.65
C GLU A 47 18.61 -0.01 -3.72
N LEU A 48 19.19 1.19 -3.88
CA LEU A 48 18.90 2.37 -3.04
C LEU A 48 17.49 2.96 -3.23
N GLY A 49 16.71 2.41 -4.16
CA GLY A 49 15.27 2.69 -4.32
C GLY A 49 14.37 1.55 -3.85
N GLU A 50 14.93 0.48 -3.27
CA GLU A 50 14.18 -0.65 -2.73
C GLU A 50 13.55 -0.26 -1.39
N GLY A 51 12.33 0.24 -1.47
CA GLY A 51 11.48 0.60 -0.34
C GLY A 51 10.25 -0.29 -0.23
N LEU A 52 9.67 -0.37 0.97
CA LEU A 52 8.32 -0.88 1.15
C LEU A 52 7.37 0.31 1.24
N LEU A 53 6.37 0.36 0.37
CA LEU A 53 5.21 1.22 0.53
C LEU A 53 4.13 0.44 1.26
N HIS A 54 3.80 0.89 2.46
CA HIS A 54 2.70 0.38 3.28
C HIS A 54 1.42 1.12 2.86
N LEU A 55 0.52 0.40 2.19
CA LEU A 55 -0.73 0.97 1.69
C LEU A 55 -1.92 0.22 2.28
N ASP A 56 -2.85 0.95 2.87
CA ASP A 56 -4.16 0.43 3.25
C ASP A 56 -4.99 0.18 2.00
N ALA A 57 -5.48 -1.05 1.82
CA ALA A 57 -6.26 -1.45 0.65
C ALA A 57 -7.74 -1.64 0.97
N PHE A 58 -8.60 -1.10 0.13
CA PHE A 58 -10.05 -1.28 0.21
C PHE A 58 -10.59 -1.82 -1.11
N VAL A 59 -11.47 -2.82 -1.06
CA VAL A 59 -12.05 -3.48 -2.24
C VAL A 59 -13.57 -3.38 -2.25
N CYS A 60 -14.15 -2.87 -3.33
CA CYS A 60 -15.59 -2.88 -3.54
C CYS A 60 -16.05 -4.28 -3.97
N GLN A 61 -16.84 -4.94 -3.14
CA GLN A 61 -17.38 -6.27 -3.43
C GLN A 61 -18.43 -6.29 -4.55
N SER A 62 -18.96 -5.13 -4.95
CA SER A 62 -19.96 -5.03 -6.01
C SER A 62 -19.36 -4.94 -7.42
N CYS A 63 -18.23 -4.22 -7.58
CA CYS A 63 -17.65 -3.96 -8.91
C CYS A 63 -16.14 -4.26 -9.00
N GLY A 64 -15.50 -4.72 -7.92
CA GLY A 64 -14.08 -5.07 -7.90
C GLY A 64 -13.11 -3.87 -7.86
N ARG A 65 -13.61 -2.63 -7.78
CA ARG A 65 -12.73 -1.45 -7.66
C ARG A 65 -11.88 -1.54 -6.40
N VAL A 66 -10.58 -1.25 -6.54
CA VAL A 66 -9.63 -1.14 -5.43
C VAL A 66 -9.30 0.34 -5.19
N GLN A 67 -9.21 0.74 -3.93
CA GLN A 67 -8.62 2.01 -3.50
C GLN A 67 -7.44 1.73 -2.58
N LEU A 68 -6.34 2.45 -2.77
CA LEU A 68 -5.10 2.32 -2.00
C LEU A 68 -4.80 3.66 -1.35
N PHE A 69 -4.48 3.66 -0.06
CA PHE A 69 -4.13 4.86 0.70
C PHE A 69 -2.78 4.65 1.38
N ALA A 70 -1.90 5.65 1.35
CA ALA A 70 -0.65 5.60 2.10
C ALA A 70 -0.93 5.62 3.60
N ASP A 71 -0.34 4.67 4.34
CA ASP A 71 -0.36 4.67 5.78
C ASP A 71 0.49 5.82 6.36
N SER A 72 0.61 5.91 7.68
CA SER A 72 1.43 6.95 8.31
C SER A 72 2.92 6.81 7.96
N LEU A 73 3.47 5.59 7.92
CA LEU A 73 4.89 5.37 7.66
C LEU A 73 5.26 5.84 6.25
N THR A 74 4.46 5.44 5.28
CA THR A 74 4.63 5.80 3.88
C THR A 74 4.46 7.31 3.70
N ARG A 75 3.42 7.91 4.28
CA ARG A 75 3.15 9.35 4.18
C ARG A 75 4.28 10.21 4.74
N ASP A 76 4.90 9.78 5.83
CA ASP A 76 6.02 10.49 6.45
C ASP A 76 7.32 10.31 5.65
N SER A 77 7.50 9.16 4.98
CA SER A 77 8.68 8.91 4.14
C SER A 77 8.72 9.70 2.83
N ILE A 78 7.57 10.17 2.33
CA ILE A 78 7.44 10.89 1.05
C ILE A 78 7.35 12.41 1.19
N ARG A 79 7.39 12.94 2.42
CA ARG A 79 7.38 14.38 2.72
C ARG A 79 8.79 14.97 2.73
#